data_AF-A0A3L7UDF3-F1
#
_entry.id   AF-A0A3L7UDF3-F1
#
_cell.length_a   1.000
_cell.length_b   1.000
_cell.length_c   1.000
_cell.angle_alpha   90.00
_cell.angle_beta   90.00
_cell.angle_gamma   90.00
#
_symmetry.space_group_name_H-M   'P 1'
#
loop_
_entity.id
_entity.type
_entity.pdbx_description
1 polymer ?
#
loop_
_entity_poly.entity_id
_entity_poly.type
_entity_poly.pdbx_seq_one_letter_code
_entity_poly.pdbx_strand_id
1 'polypeptide(L)'
;MNHADLSLTETPVWHDLKAHQQKIQDVHLRQLFGDDPKRGERLTIEAAGMFLDYSKNRITDETLKLLMRLAEQCGLRSRIDAMFRGDRINITEDRAVLHVALRAPRTASIIIDGENVIPLVHAVLDKMANFADQVRSGAWKGHTGRRIRNIVNIGIGGSDLGPVMAYEALRHYSDRSLRFRFISNIDGTDFTEATSDLDPAETLFIVASKTFTTQETMTNAISARDWILNGLGGDPKSVARHFVAVSTNVSRVSEFGIDPANMFGFWDWVGGRYSLESAIGLSTMLAIGPSHFRAMLDGFHQMDEHFRTAPFEKNVPVLMGLLALWNNNFCGAHTIAVLPYDQYLKRFPAYLQQLTMESNGKQVALDGSRVACHTGPIYWGEPGTNGQHSFYQLIHQGTRLIPCDFIAFAESLNPLGQHHDILMANVFAQAEALAFGKTADQVKAEGTPDWLVPHRVFDGNRPSNTILAERLTPEYLGKLVALYEHLVFAQGAIWNINCFDQWGVELGKALAQRIVPELSATTEPSLAHDSSTNQLIRRYRKLKHASQKTP
;
A
#
# COMPACT_ATOMS: atom_id res chain seq x y z
N MET A 1 28.24 27.73 11.50
CA MET A 1 26.78 27.82 11.30
C MET A 1 26.23 26.43 11.51
N ASN A 2 25.30 26.24 12.44
CA ASN A 2 24.68 24.92 12.65
C ASN A 2 23.97 24.51 11.36
N HIS A 3 24.24 23.32 10.85
CA HIS A 3 23.58 22.76 9.66
C HIS A 3 22.06 22.56 9.82
N ALA A 4 21.50 22.87 11.00
CA ALA A 4 20.10 22.64 11.36
C ALA A 4 19.10 23.64 10.74
N ASP A 5 19.56 24.80 10.24
CA ASP A 5 18.68 25.86 9.71
C ASP A 5 18.61 25.90 8.16
N LEU A 6 19.30 25.01 7.45
CA LEU A 6 19.30 25.00 5.98
C LEU A 6 18.17 24.13 5.43
N SER A 7 17.48 24.61 4.38
CA SER A 7 16.57 23.77 3.61
C SER A 7 17.33 22.59 3.01
N LEU A 8 16.68 21.42 2.87
CA LEU A 8 17.28 20.21 2.30
C LEU A 8 18.04 20.49 0.99
N THR A 9 17.47 21.33 0.12
CA THR A 9 18.02 21.66 -1.20
C THR A 9 19.23 22.59 -1.17
N GLU A 10 19.50 23.20 -0.02
CA GLU A 10 20.63 24.11 0.23
C GLU A 10 21.78 23.40 0.93
N THR A 11 21.60 22.12 1.29
CA THR A 11 22.66 21.32 1.91
C THR A 11 23.80 21.06 0.92
N PRO A 12 25.07 21.01 1.40
CA PRO A 12 26.21 20.70 0.53
C PRO A 12 26.06 19.38 -0.23
N VAL A 13 25.57 18.32 0.43
CA VAL A 13 25.37 17.01 -0.21
C VAL A 13 24.31 17.03 -1.30
N TRP A 14 23.26 17.85 -1.17
CA TRP A 14 22.27 18.02 -2.23
C TRP A 14 22.86 18.72 -3.46
N HIS A 15 23.70 19.73 -3.24
CA HIS A 15 24.45 20.38 -4.32
C HIS A 15 25.44 19.41 -4.98
N ASP A 16 26.15 18.60 -4.20
CA ASP A 16 27.04 17.54 -4.71
C ASP A 16 26.26 16.55 -5.58
N LEU A 17 25.09 16.08 -5.14
CA LEU A 17 24.22 15.17 -5.90
C LEU A 17 23.74 15.80 -7.21
N LYS A 18 23.35 17.08 -7.19
CA LYS A 18 22.93 17.80 -8.39
C LYS A 18 24.08 17.97 -9.39
N ALA A 19 25.26 18.35 -8.91
CA ALA A 19 26.46 18.46 -9.74
C ALA A 19 26.87 17.10 -10.30
N HIS A 20 26.78 16.05 -9.49
CA HIS A 20 27.04 14.67 -9.92
C HIS A 20 26.07 14.21 -11.00
N GLN A 21 24.76 14.47 -10.82
CA GLN A 21 23.75 14.14 -11.82
C GLN A 21 24.05 14.81 -13.16
N GLN A 22 24.43 16.09 -13.16
CA GLN A 22 24.81 16.82 -14.38
C GLN A 22 26.02 16.20 -15.08
N LYS A 23 27.00 15.67 -14.32
CA LYS A 23 28.17 14.99 -14.89
C LYS A 23 27.81 13.65 -15.56
N ILE A 24 26.85 12.91 -14.99
CA ILE A 24 26.48 11.58 -15.47
C ILE A 24 25.18 11.54 -16.28
N GLN A 25 24.60 12.69 -16.62
CA GLN A 25 23.28 12.78 -17.27
C GLN A 25 23.23 12.11 -18.66
N ASP A 26 24.36 12.06 -19.36
CA ASP A 26 24.47 11.44 -20.69
C ASP A 26 25.04 10.01 -20.62
N VAL A 27 25.45 9.55 -19.44
CA VAL A 27 25.96 8.20 -19.25
C VAL A 27 24.81 7.19 -19.37
N HIS A 28 24.98 6.23 -20.27
CA HIS A 28 24.00 5.20 -20.58
C HIS A 28 24.27 3.91 -19.78
N LEU A 29 23.22 3.17 -19.39
CA LEU A 29 23.36 1.88 -18.69
C LEU A 29 24.29 0.88 -19.42
N ARG A 30 24.21 0.77 -20.75
CA ARG A 30 25.19 0.03 -21.57
C ARG A 30 26.66 0.38 -21.24
N GLN A 31 26.98 1.65 -21.08
CA GLN A 31 28.33 2.07 -20.72
C GLN A 31 28.64 1.66 -19.27
N LEU A 32 27.73 1.90 -18.33
CA LEU A 32 27.93 1.51 -16.92
C LEU A 32 28.20 0.00 -16.74
N PHE A 33 27.56 -0.85 -17.54
CA PHE A 33 27.79 -2.30 -17.54
C PHE A 33 29.04 -2.70 -18.35
N GLY A 34 29.40 -1.96 -19.39
CA GLY A 34 30.64 -2.17 -20.14
C GLY A 34 31.89 -1.83 -19.31
N ASP A 35 31.83 -0.74 -18.55
CA ASP A 35 32.91 -0.26 -17.68
C ASP A 35 33.06 -1.11 -16.40
N ASP A 36 31.98 -1.75 -15.95
CA ASP A 36 31.97 -2.69 -14.81
C ASP A 36 31.27 -4.01 -15.19
N PRO A 37 32.00 -4.99 -15.77
CA PRO A 37 31.44 -6.28 -16.16
C PRO A 37 30.85 -7.10 -15.00
N LYS A 38 31.22 -6.78 -13.75
CA LYS A 38 30.71 -7.44 -12.53
C LYS A 38 29.62 -6.64 -11.83
N ARG A 39 29.12 -5.56 -12.45
CA ARG A 39 28.09 -4.69 -11.88
C ARG A 39 26.84 -5.46 -11.44
N GLY A 40 26.40 -6.44 -12.23
CA GLY A 40 25.24 -7.28 -11.93
C GLY A 40 25.44 -8.24 -10.76
N GLU A 41 26.69 -8.55 -10.40
CA GLU A 41 27.01 -9.32 -9.19
C GLU A 41 27.15 -8.38 -7.98
N ARG A 42 27.80 -7.23 -8.19
CA ARG A 42 28.18 -6.29 -7.14
C ARG A 42 27.01 -5.43 -6.63
N LEU A 43 26.10 -5.01 -7.51
CA LEU A 43 24.95 -4.18 -7.17
C LEU A 43 23.72 -5.04 -6.89
N THR A 44 23.90 -5.95 -5.95
CA THR A 44 22.88 -6.84 -5.42
C THR A 44 22.90 -6.83 -3.90
N ILE A 45 21.76 -7.12 -3.27
CA ILE A 45 21.67 -7.37 -1.82
C ILE A 45 20.82 -8.61 -1.60
N GLU A 46 21.34 -9.53 -0.80
CA GLU A 46 20.56 -10.59 -0.16
C GLU A 46 20.32 -10.24 1.30
N ALA A 47 19.05 -10.05 1.66
CA ALA A 47 18.67 -9.74 3.04
C ALA A 47 17.24 -10.20 3.33
N ALA A 48 16.99 -10.66 4.56
CA ALA A 48 15.68 -11.14 4.99
C ALA A 48 15.02 -12.18 4.04
N GLY A 49 15.82 -12.99 3.32
CA GLY A 49 15.32 -13.96 2.34
C GLY A 49 14.84 -13.35 1.01
N MET A 50 15.20 -12.09 0.74
CA MET A 50 14.96 -11.37 -0.51
C MET A 50 16.28 -11.16 -1.25
N PHE A 51 16.27 -11.35 -2.56
CA PHE A 51 17.33 -10.91 -3.47
C PHE A 51 16.88 -9.63 -4.20
N LEU A 52 17.62 -8.55 -4.03
CA LEU A 52 17.44 -7.29 -4.75
C LEU A 52 18.58 -7.12 -5.75
N ASP A 53 18.28 -7.10 -7.05
CA ASP A 53 19.14 -6.54 -8.10
C ASP A 53 18.74 -5.08 -8.35
N TYR A 54 19.66 -4.16 -8.03
CA TYR A 54 19.50 -2.72 -8.29
C TYR A 54 20.54 -2.21 -9.31
N SER A 55 21.22 -3.11 -10.01
CA SER A 55 22.30 -2.82 -10.96
C SER A 55 21.83 -2.02 -12.17
N LYS A 56 20.57 -2.18 -12.57
CA LYS A 56 19.93 -1.50 -13.71
C LYS A 56 19.42 -0.10 -13.35
N ASN A 57 20.04 0.56 -12.38
CA ASN A 57 19.82 1.97 -12.07
C ASN A 57 20.96 2.84 -12.65
N ARG A 58 20.63 4.09 -13.01
CA ARG A 58 21.58 5.09 -13.55
C ARG A 58 22.45 5.70 -12.43
N ILE A 59 23.30 4.86 -11.86
CA ILE A 59 24.11 5.17 -10.67
C ILE A 59 25.56 4.70 -10.83
N THR A 60 26.48 5.43 -10.20
CA THR A 60 27.89 5.03 -10.02
C THR A 60 28.19 4.82 -8.53
N ASP A 61 29.42 4.38 -8.22
CA ASP A 61 29.88 4.30 -6.83
C ASP A 61 29.88 5.67 -6.13
N GLU A 62 30.16 6.74 -6.88
CA GLU A 62 30.04 8.11 -6.39
C GLU A 62 28.57 8.46 -6.10
N THR A 63 27.64 8.07 -6.96
CA THR A 63 26.20 8.27 -6.70
C THR A 63 25.79 7.61 -5.39
N LEU A 64 26.16 6.35 -5.18
CA LEU A 64 25.82 5.61 -3.97
C LEU A 64 26.43 6.27 -2.72
N LYS A 65 27.71 6.64 -2.76
CA LYS A 65 28.38 7.35 -1.65
C LYS A 65 27.67 8.66 -1.30
N LEU A 66 27.27 9.45 -2.30
CA LEU A 66 26.57 10.72 -2.09
C LEU A 66 25.16 10.51 -1.52
N LEU A 67 24.44 9.48 -1.97
CA LEU A 67 23.12 9.13 -1.42
C LEU A 67 23.21 8.66 0.03
N MET A 68 24.23 7.87 0.39
CA MET A 68 24.45 7.48 1.79
C MET A 68 24.81 8.68 2.67
N ARG A 69 25.69 9.56 2.18
CA ARG A 69 26.00 10.84 2.86
C ARG A 69 24.75 11.69 3.07
N LEU A 70 23.82 11.72 2.11
CA LEU A 70 22.54 12.43 2.25
C LEU A 70 21.72 11.82 3.39
N ALA A 71 21.57 10.50 3.44
CA ALA A 71 20.85 9.82 4.51
C ALA A 71 21.45 10.08 5.89
N GLU A 72 22.79 10.05 6.00
CA GLU A 72 23.52 10.38 7.22
C GLU A 72 23.31 11.84 7.63
N GLN A 73 23.45 12.78 6.68
CA GLN A 73 23.28 14.21 6.94
C GLN A 73 21.86 14.56 7.39
N CYS A 74 20.84 13.88 6.85
CA CYS A 74 19.44 14.05 7.27
C CYS A 74 19.12 13.37 8.63
N GLY A 75 20.10 12.73 9.26
CA GLY A 75 19.94 12.06 10.55
C GLY A 75 19.03 10.83 10.47
N LEU A 76 18.99 10.13 9.32
CA LEU A 76 18.05 9.03 9.08
C LEU A 76 18.09 7.98 10.20
N ARG A 77 19.27 7.60 10.68
CA ARG A 77 19.40 6.59 11.76
C ARG A 77 18.67 7.02 13.03
N SER A 78 18.88 8.26 13.48
CA SER A 78 18.20 8.78 14.67
C SER A 78 16.68 8.84 14.52
N ARG A 79 16.17 9.08 13.30
CA ARG A 79 14.73 9.08 13.01
C ARG A 79 14.16 7.67 13.02
N ILE A 80 14.88 6.70 12.46
CA ILE A 80 14.54 5.27 12.58
C ILE A 80 14.45 4.89 14.06
N ASP A 81 15.49 5.19 14.84
CA ASP A 81 15.50 4.85 16.27
C ASP A 81 14.35 5.52 17.02
N ALA A 82 13.98 6.76 16.68
CA ALA A 82 12.84 7.47 17.26
C ALA A 82 11.50 6.76 16.99
N MET A 83 11.27 6.28 15.76
CA MET A 83 10.09 5.48 15.42
C MET A 83 10.03 4.20 16.27
N PHE A 84 11.13 3.44 16.32
CA PHE A 84 11.17 2.17 17.05
C PHE A 84 11.09 2.33 18.58
N ARG A 85 11.54 3.47 19.13
CA ARG A 85 11.35 3.79 20.55
C ARG A 85 9.91 4.17 20.91
N GLY A 86 9.11 4.58 19.93
CA GLY A 86 7.76 5.10 20.18
C GLY A 86 7.71 6.60 20.44
N ASP A 87 8.73 7.34 20.01
CA ASP A 87 8.72 8.80 20.10
C ASP A 87 7.54 9.36 19.28
N ARG A 88 7.01 10.52 19.68
CA ARG A 88 5.87 11.18 19.02
C ARG A 88 6.29 11.88 17.72
N ILE A 89 6.66 11.08 16.72
CA ILE A 89 7.18 11.58 15.43
C ILE A 89 6.08 12.02 14.45
N ASN A 90 4.81 11.68 14.70
CA ASN A 90 3.68 12.28 14.00
C ASN A 90 3.31 13.59 14.71
N ILE A 91 4.11 14.63 14.44
CA ILE A 91 4.09 15.89 15.19
C ILE A 91 2.79 16.69 15.01
N THR A 92 2.12 16.57 13.86
CA THR A 92 0.93 17.39 13.57
C THR A 92 -0.32 16.85 14.27
N GLU A 93 -0.26 15.60 14.72
CA GLU A 93 -1.30 14.95 15.53
C GLU A 93 -0.84 14.63 16.96
N ASP A 94 0.41 14.96 17.33
CA ASP A 94 1.06 14.63 18.60
C ASP A 94 0.94 13.14 18.98
N ARG A 95 1.34 12.26 18.05
CA ARG A 95 1.22 10.80 18.21
C ARG A 95 2.52 10.05 17.96
N ALA A 96 2.67 8.93 18.67
CA ALA A 96 3.63 7.90 18.31
C ALA A 96 3.26 7.24 16.98
N VAL A 97 4.23 6.57 16.36
CA VAL A 97 4.05 5.80 15.14
C VAL A 97 4.68 4.43 15.33
N LEU A 98 3.85 3.43 15.56
CA LEU A 98 4.32 2.15 16.11
C LEU A 98 3.69 0.93 15.45
N HIS A 99 3.43 1.00 14.15
CA HIS A 99 3.03 -0.17 13.37
C HIS A 99 4.02 -1.35 13.56
N VAL A 100 5.31 -1.08 13.78
CA VAL A 100 6.35 -2.06 14.20
C VAL A 100 6.02 -2.85 15.48
N ALA A 101 5.26 -2.28 16.42
CA ALA A 101 4.85 -2.97 17.64
C ALA A 101 3.82 -4.09 17.37
N LEU A 102 3.06 -4.01 16.28
CA LEU A 102 1.99 -4.96 15.94
C LEU A 102 2.53 -6.35 15.55
N ARG A 103 3.78 -6.40 15.11
CA ARG A 103 4.48 -7.61 14.68
C ARG A 103 5.66 -7.99 15.55
N ALA A 104 5.91 -7.24 16.63
CA ALA A 104 7.00 -7.55 17.55
C ALA A 104 6.76 -8.85 18.33
N PRO A 105 7.82 -9.61 18.66
CA PRO A 105 7.70 -10.86 19.41
C PRO A 105 7.17 -10.60 20.83
N ARG A 106 6.56 -11.62 21.45
CA ARG A 106 6.00 -11.53 22.81
C ARG A 106 7.01 -11.08 23.87
N THR A 107 8.29 -11.34 23.62
CA THR A 107 9.40 -11.00 24.50
C THR A 107 9.86 -9.55 24.36
N ALA A 108 9.38 -8.82 23.36
CA ALA A 108 9.71 -7.42 23.18
C ALA A 108 9.08 -6.54 24.27
N SER A 109 9.65 -5.35 24.45
CA SER A 109 9.14 -4.32 25.35
C SER A 109 9.19 -2.98 24.63
N ILE A 110 8.03 -2.39 24.37
CA ILE A 110 7.90 -1.05 23.79
C ILE A 110 6.97 -0.26 24.70
N ILE A 111 7.50 0.81 25.31
CA ILE A 111 6.81 1.58 26.33
C ILE A 111 6.32 2.89 25.73
N ILE A 112 5.01 3.14 25.79
CA ILE A 112 4.38 4.41 25.43
C ILE A 112 3.62 4.92 26.64
N ASP A 113 3.82 6.19 27.01
CA ASP A 113 3.10 6.84 28.11
C ASP A 113 3.10 6.02 29.44
N GLY A 114 4.18 5.26 29.67
CA GLY A 114 4.39 4.44 30.87
C GLY A 114 3.87 2.99 30.79
N GLU A 115 3.23 2.58 29.69
CA GLU A 115 2.68 1.24 29.50
C GLU A 115 3.41 0.45 28.41
N ASN A 116 3.74 -0.82 28.66
CA ASN A 116 4.24 -1.71 27.62
C ASN A 116 3.08 -2.16 26.72
N VAL A 117 3.12 -1.80 25.45
CA VAL A 117 2.03 -2.10 24.50
C VAL A 117 2.06 -3.53 23.96
N ILE A 118 3.19 -4.23 24.06
CA ILE A 118 3.36 -5.57 23.47
C ILE A 118 2.36 -6.60 24.02
N PRO A 119 2.13 -6.72 25.35
CA PRO A 119 1.10 -7.60 25.88
C PRO A 119 -0.31 -7.28 25.36
N LEU A 120 -0.64 -6.00 25.15
CA LEU A 120 -1.93 -5.57 24.62
C LEU A 120 -2.12 -6.00 23.16
N VAL A 121 -1.07 -5.85 22.34
CA VAL A 121 -1.01 -6.36 20.96
C VAL A 121 -1.30 -7.85 20.92
N HIS A 122 -0.55 -8.65 21.70
CA HIS A 122 -0.72 -10.10 21.69
C HIS A 122 -2.06 -10.55 22.25
N ALA A 123 -2.64 -9.84 23.21
CA ALA A 123 -3.99 -10.12 23.70
C ALA A 123 -5.05 -9.98 22.60
N VAL A 124 -4.95 -8.94 21.76
CA VAL A 124 -5.83 -8.78 20.60
C VAL A 124 -5.58 -9.87 19.57
N LEU A 125 -4.32 -10.19 19.24
CA LEU A 125 -3.98 -11.25 18.30
C LEU A 125 -4.50 -12.63 18.76
N ASP A 126 -4.44 -12.93 20.06
CA ASP A 126 -4.97 -14.17 20.62
C ASP A 126 -6.49 -14.20 20.60
N LYS A 127 -7.15 -13.06 20.87
CA LYS A 127 -8.60 -12.92 20.71
C LYS A 127 -9.02 -13.17 19.25
N MET A 128 -8.31 -12.57 18.30
CA MET A 128 -8.55 -12.79 16.86
C MET A 128 -8.35 -14.25 16.48
N ALA A 129 -7.27 -14.88 16.96
CA ALA A 129 -6.98 -16.28 16.67
C ALA A 129 -8.10 -17.20 17.16
N ASN A 130 -8.52 -17.03 18.42
CA ASN A 130 -9.61 -17.80 19.00
C ASN A 130 -10.94 -17.62 18.25
N PHE A 131 -11.24 -16.40 17.79
CA PHE A 131 -12.41 -16.15 16.97
C PHE A 131 -12.30 -16.79 15.58
N ALA A 132 -11.13 -16.65 14.94
CA ALA A 132 -10.87 -17.23 13.63
C ALA A 132 -11.01 -18.75 13.66
N ASP A 133 -10.47 -19.42 14.67
CA ASP A 133 -10.61 -20.87 14.83
C ASP A 133 -12.07 -21.31 15.03
N GLN A 134 -12.87 -20.54 15.78
CA GLN A 134 -14.31 -20.82 15.93
C GLN A 134 -15.07 -20.69 14.61
N VAL A 135 -14.82 -19.65 13.82
CA VAL A 135 -15.49 -19.47 12.52
C VAL A 135 -15.04 -20.53 11.53
N ARG A 136 -13.73 -20.77 11.41
CA ARG A 136 -13.14 -21.74 10.48
C ARG A 136 -13.58 -23.16 10.78
N SER A 137 -13.57 -23.58 12.05
CA SER A 137 -14.10 -24.89 12.46
C SER A 137 -15.62 -25.03 12.31
N GLY A 138 -16.32 -23.90 12.22
CA GLY A 138 -17.78 -23.85 12.20
C GLY A 138 -18.42 -24.00 13.58
N ALA A 139 -17.65 -23.86 14.67
CA ALA A 139 -18.18 -23.73 16.02
C ALA A 139 -18.97 -22.42 16.19
N TRP A 140 -18.51 -21.33 15.55
CA TRP A 140 -19.31 -20.11 15.42
C TRP A 140 -20.48 -20.35 14.46
N LYS A 141 -21.69 -20.17 14.96
CA LYS A 141 -22.93 -20.32 14.18
C LYS A 141 -23.60 -18.97 13.98
N GLY A 142 -24.23 -18.82 12.81
CA GLY A 142 -25.20 -17.76 12.57
C GLY A 142 -26.43 -17.93 13.46
N HIS A 143 -27.32 -16.95 13.41
CA HIS A 143 -28.54 -16.87 14.23
C HIS A 143 -29.44 -18.11 14.07
N THR A 144 -29.47 -18.73 12.89
CA THR A 144 -30.25 -19.95 12.59
C THR A 144 -29.56 -21.25 13.01
N GLY A 145 -28.37 -21.19 13.61
CA GLY A 145 -27.55 -22.36 13.94
C GLY A 145 -26.71 -22.88 12.76
N ARG A 146 -26.81 -22.28 11.56
CA ARG A 146 -25.99 -22.64 10.40
C ARG A 146 -24.54 -22.18 10.55
N ARG A 147 -23.63 -22.88 9.88
CA ARG A 147 -22.20 -22.52 9.83
C ARG A 147 -22.01 -21.28 8.97
N ILE A 148 -21.17 -20.35 9.41
CA ILE A 148 -20.76 -19.21 8.58
C ILE A 148 -19.91 -19.72 7.41
N ARG A 149 -20.25 -19.27 6.20
CA ARG A 149 -19.51 -19.55 4.97
C ARG A 149 -19.04 -18.29 4.27
N ASN A 150 -19.73 -17.17 4.47
CA ASN A 150 -19.44 -15.93 3.78
C ASN A 150 -18.91 -14.92 4.79
N ILE A 151 -17.77 -14.33 4.51
CA ILE A 151 -17.13 -13.28 5.31
C ILE A 151 -17.09 -12.02 4.46
N VAL A 152 -17.69 -10.95 4.95
CA VAL A 152 -17.76 -9.68 4.23
C VAL A 152 -17.11 -8.58 5.06
N ASN A 153 -15.98 -8.05 4.60
CA ASN A 153 -15.31 -6.91 5.24
C ASN A 153 -15.93 -5.61 4.73
N ILE A 154 -16.32 -4.71 5.64
CA ILE A 154 -16.81 -3.37 5.32
C ILE A 154 -15.82 -2.36 5.89
N GLY A 155 -15.14 -1.63 5.01
CA GLY A 155 -14.12 -0.64 5.38
C GLY A 155 -13.67 0.14 4.15
N ILE A 156 -12.99 1.28 4.30
CA ILE A 156 -12.47 2.06 3.17
C ILE A 156 -11.03 2.48 3.43
N GLY A 157 -10.26 2.70 2.36
CA GLY A 157 -8.84 3.08 2.44
C GLY A 157 -8.04 1.99 3.16
N GLY A 158 -7.39 2.35 4.27
CA GLY A 158 -6.53 1.42 5.01
C GLY A 158 -7.28 0.24 5.63
N SER A 159 -8.59 0.40 5.88
CA SER A 159 -9.47 -0.65 6.40
C SER A 159 -10.00 -1.60 5.31
N ASP A 160 -9.56 -1.43 4.06
CA ASP A 160 -9.95 -2.24 2.90
C ASP A 160 -8.75 -2.68 2.06
N LEU A 161 -7.92 -1.74 1.61
CA LEU A 161 -6.83 -1.99 0.65
C LEU A 161 -5.83 -3.03 1.16
N GLY A 162 -5.45 -2.96 2.45
CA GLY A 162 -4.62 -3.98 3.08
C GLY A 162 -5.30 -5.35 3.10
N PRO A 163 -6.48 -5.48 3.73
CA PRO A 163 -7.26 -6.73 3.75
C PRO A 163 -7.50 -7.38 2.39
N VAL A 164 -7.98 -6.63 1.38
CA VAL A 164 -8.26 -7.19 0.05
C VAL A 164 -6.97 -7.60 -0.66
N MET A 165 -5.89 -6.83 -0.51
CA MET A 165 -4.58 -7.17 -1.07
C MET A 165 -4.05 -8.45 -0.44
N ALA A 166 -4.03 -8.55 0.89
CA ALA A 166 -3.50 -9.72 1.59
C ALA A 166 -4.31 -10.98 1.32
N TYR A 167 -5.64 -10.88 1.25
CA TYR A 167 -6.50 -11.99 0.87
C TYR A 167 -6.20 -12.49 -0.54
N GLU A 168 -6.09 -11.59 -1.53
CA GLU A 168 -5.79 -11.99 -2.92
C GLU A 168 -4.38 -12.58 -3.03
N ALA A 169 -3.38 -11.93 -2.42
CA ALA A 169 -1.99 -12.36 -2.41
C ALA A 169 -1.81 -13.76 -1.79
N LEU A 170 -2.52 -14.04 -0.69
CA LEU A 170 -2.42 -15.30 0.05
C LEU A 170 -3.57 -16.25 -0.23
N ARG A 171 -4.31 -16.02 -1.32
CA ARG A 171 -5.48 -16.82 -1.68
C ARG A 171 -5.16 -18.30 -1.82
N HIS A 172 -3.93 -18.67 -2.22
CA HIS A 172 -3.50 -20.07 -2.26
C HIS A 172 -3.62 -20.77 -0.89
N TYR A 173 -3.32 -20.06 0.20
CA TYR A 173 -3.34 -20.56 1.58
C TYR A 173 -4.70 -20.43 2.27
N SER A 174 -5.72 -19.92 1.58
CA SER A 174 -7.02 -19.67 2.20
C SER A 174 -7.85 -20.94 2.35
N ASP A 175 -8.69 -20.98 3.39
CA ASP A 175 -9.72 -22.01 3.54
C ASP A 175 -10.78 -21.84 2.45
N ARG A 176 -10.75 -22.74 1.46
CA ARG A 176 -11.64 -22.71 0.29
C ARG A 176 -13.11 -23.02 0.62
N SER A 177 -13.40 -23.45 1.85
CA SER A 177 -14.79 -23.63 2.32
C SER A 177 -15.45 -22.31 2.73
N LEU A 178 -14.66 -21.24 2.87
CA LEU A 178 -15.13 -19.88 3.15
C LEU A 178 -15.03 -19.01 1.89
N ARG A 179 -15.95 -18.06 1.77
CA ARG A 179 -16.01 -17.05 0.71
C ARG A 179 -15.76 -15.68 1.32
N PHE A 180 -14.88 -14.90 0.72
CA PHE A 180 -14.52 -13.55 1.20
C PHE A 180 -14.95 -12.50 0.19
N ARG A 181 -15.52 -11.41 0.68
CA ARG A 181 -15.87 -10.20 -0.08
C ARG A 181 -15.50 -8.95 0.70
N PHE A 182 -15.34 -7.86 -0.03
CA PHE A 182 -14.88 -6.57 0.49
C PHE A 182 -15.80 -5.50 -0.07
N ILE A 183 -16.40 -4.69 0.80
CA ILE A 183 -17.28 -3.59 0.46
C ILE A 183 -16.63 -2.33 1.00
N SER A 184 -16.33 -1.40 0.11
CA SER A 184 -15.61 -0.17 0.46
C SER A 184 -16.25 1.10 -0.08
N ASN A 185 -16.81 1.05 -1.28
CA ASN A 185 -17.41 2.22 -1.89
C ASN A 185 -18.80 2.51 -1.28
N ILE A 186 -19.18 3.79 -1.19
CA ILE A 186 -20.54 4.21 -0.79
C ILE A 186 -21.55 4.08 -1.93
N ASP A 187 -21.08 3.87 -3.17
CA ASP A 187 -21.93 3.45 -4.28
C ASP A 187 -22.66 2.15 -3.90
N GLY A 188 -23.99 2.20 -3.83
CA GLY A 188 -24.82 1.06 -3.45
C GLY A 188 -24.64 -0.18 -4.34
N THR A 189 -24.06 -0.02 -5.52
CA THR A 189 -23.64 -1.12 -6.39
C THR A 189 -22.67 -2.06 -5.69
N ASP A 190 -21.69 -1.53 -4.93
CA ASP A 190 -20.66 -2.34 -4.27
C ASP A 190 -21.29 -3.29 -3.25
N PHE A 191 -22.19 -2.77 -2.40
CA PHE A 191 -22.94 -3.59 -1.46
C PHE A 191 -23.86 -4.61 -2.17
N THR A 192 -24.61 -4.17 -3.18
CA THR A 192 -25.61 -5.00 -3.87
C THR A 192 -24.94 -6.17 -4.60
N GLU A 193 -23.88 -5.92 -5.37
CA GLU A 193 -23.14 -6.96 -6.07
C GLU A 193 -22.42 -7.90 -5.10
N ALA A 194 -21.85 -7.36 -4.02
CA ALA A 194 -21.18 -8.16 -3.00
C ALA A 194 -22.15 -9.04 -2.18
N THR A 195 -23.46 -8.84 -2.22
CA THR A 195 -24.43 -9.62 -1.42
C THR A 195 -25.47 -10.39 -2.23
N SER A 196 -25.52 -10.18 -3.55
CA SER A 196 -26.60 -10.68 -4.44
C SER A 196 -26.85 -12.20 -4.40
N ASP A 197 -25.80 -13.01 -4.21
CA ASP A 197 -25.83 -14.47 -4.17
C ASP A 197 -25.47 -15.05 -2.78
N LEU A 198 -25.48 -14.23 -1.72
CA LEU A 198 -25.17 -14.67 -0.36
C LEU A 198 -26.44 -15.04 0.43
N ASP A 199 -26.35 -16.10 1.24
CA ASP A 199 -27.38 -16.44 2.23
C ASP A 199 -27.13 -15.65 3.54
N PRO A 200 -28.07 -14.80 4.00
CA PRO A 200 -27.98 -14.10 5.28
C PRO A 200 -27.68 -15.02 6.47
N ALA A 201 -28.21 -16.24 6.48
CA ALA A 201 -28.03 -17.21 7.56
C ALA A 201 -26.60 -17.76 7.68
N GLU A 202 -25.78 -17.63 6.64
CA GLU A 202 -24.40 -18.11 6.58
C GLU A 202 -23.37 -16.97 6.43
N THR A 203 -23.79 -15.71 6.57
CA THR A 203 -22.93 -14.54 6.28
C THR A 203 -22.54 -13.76 7.53
N LEU A 204 -21.24 -13.50 7.70
CA LEU A 204 -20.68 -12.68 8.78
C LEU A 204 -20.08 -11.40 8.21
N PHE A 205 -20.46 -10.27 8.77
CA PHE A 205 -19.90 -8.96 8.45
C PHE A 205 -18.84 -8.53 9.47
N ILE A 206 -17.73 -7.99 8.97
CA ILE A 206 -16.67 -7.36 9.76
C ILE A 206 -16.73 -5.86 9.46
N VAL A 207 -17.13 -5.04 10.42
CA VAL A 207 -17.17 -3.58 10.27
C VAL A 207 -15.85 -2.99 10.75
N ALA A 208 -15.00 -2.58 9.81
CA ALA A 208 -13.65 -2.09 10.06
C ALA A 208 -13.58 -0.56 9.91
N SER A 209 -13.54 0.15 11.04
CA SER A 209 -13.39 1.60 11.08
C SER A 209 -12.81 2.04 12.43
N LYS A 210 -11.66 2.74 12.38
CA LYS A 210 -10.99 3.27 13.58
C LYS A 210 -11.94 4.08 14.46
N THR A 211 -12.59 5.07 13.86
CA THR A 211 -13.46 6.01 14.57
C THR A 211 -14.89 5.48 14.73
N PHE A 212 -15.28 4.50 13.91
CA PHE A 212 -16.67 4.04 13.76
C PHE A 212 -17.63 5.17 13.36
N THR A 213 -17.10 6.13 12.60
CA THR A 213 -17.83 7.33 12.15
C THR A 213 -17.70 7.58 10.65
N THR A 214 -16.85 6.82 9.95
CA THR A 214 -16.58 7.00 8.53
C THR A 214 -17.88 6.86 7.74
N GLN A 215 -18.25 7.88 6.96
CA GLN A 215 -19.58 7.98 6.35
C GLN A 215 -19.88 6.79 5.44
N GLU A 216 -18.93 6.42 4.58
CA GLU A 216 -19.04 5.31 3.65
C GLU A 216 -19.19 3.98 4.40
N THR A 217 -18.28 3.70 5.33
CA THR A 217 -18.30 2.46 6.14
C THR A 217 -19.59 2.32 6.95
N MET A 218 -20.05 3.39 7.61
CA MET A 218 -21.24 3.32 8.45
C MET A 218 -22.53 3.23 7.62
N THR A 219 -22.59 3.89 6.47
CA THR A 219 -23.72 3.74 5.54
C THR A 219 -23.82 2.28 5.06
N ASN A 220 -22.71 1.68 4.64
CA ASN A 220 -22.67 0.28 4.24
C ASN A 220 -22.95 -0.69 5.39
N ALA A 221 -22.46 -0.41 6.60
CA ALA A 221 -22.74 -1.24 7.78
C ALA A 221 -24.24 -1.22 8.16
N ILE A 222 -24.90 -0.06 8.04
CA ILE A 222 -26.35 0.05 8.25
C ILE A 222 -27.10 -0.75 7.17
N SER A 223 -26.74 -0.60 5.90
CA SER A 223 -27.31 -1.40 4.80
C SER A 223 -27.12 -2.91 5.02
N ALA A 224 -25.95 -3.33 5.51
CA ALA A 224 -25.66 -4.72 5.86
C ALA A 224 -26.55 -5.23 6.99
N ARG A 225 -26.73 -4.40 8.03
CA ARG A 225 -27.59 -4.71 9.18
C ARG A 225 -29.03 -4.89 8.73
N ASP A 226 -29.54 -3.98 7.91
CA ASP A 226 -30.90 -4.07 7.38
C ASP A 226 -31.06 -5.29 6.47
N TRP A 227 -30.04 -5.61 5.66
CA TRP A 227 -30.02 -6.83 4.82
C TRP A 227 -30.08 -8.11 5.66
N ILE A 228 -29.30 -8.21 6.75
CA ILE A 228 -29.37 -9.35 7.68
C ILE A 228 -30.73 -9.45 8.35
N LEU A 229 -31.27 -8.34 8.87
CA LEU A 229 -32.57 -8.33 9.54
C LEU A 229 -33.69 -8.76 8.59
N ASN A 230 -33.73 -8.21 7.37
CA ASN A 230 -34.72 -8.58 6.36
C ASN A 230 -34.59 -10.06 5.97
N GLY A 231 -33.36 -10.56 5.83
CA GLY A 231 -33.08 -11.95 5.49
C GLY A 231 -33.41 -12.97 6.58
N LEU A 232 -33.48 -12.54 7.84
CA LEU A 232 -33.65 -13.41 9.02
C LEU A 232 -34.93 -13.11 9.81
N GLY A 233 -35.95 -12.55 9.15
CA GLY A 233 -37.28 -12.35 9.74
C GLY A 233 -37.37 -11.21 10.76
N GLY A 234 -36.39 -10.32 10.78
CA GLY A 234 -36.41 -9.06 11.55
C GLY A 234 -35.98 -9.16 13.01
N ASP A 235 -35.45 -10.29 13.49
CA ASP A 235 -35.00 -10.42 14.89
C ASP A 235 -33.72 -9.61 15.14
N PRO A 236 -33.74 -8.55 15.99
CA PRO A 236 -32.56 -7.76 16.33
C PRO A 236 -31.42 -8.57 16.95
N LYS A 237 -31.72 -9.72 17.59
CA LYS A 237 -30.71 -10.61 18.17
C LYS A 237 -29.81 -11.27 17.12
N SER A 238 -30.20 -11.26 15.85
CA SER A 238 -29.37 -11.75 14.75
C SER A 238 -28.07 -10.95 14.60
N VAL A 239 -28.08 -9.64 14.92
CA VAL A 239 -26.90 -8.76 14.76
C VAL A 239 -25.68 -9.29 15.53
N ALA A 240 -25.86 -9.72 16.78
CA ALA A 240 -24.76 -10.19 17.63
C ALA A 240 -24.04 -11.45 17.11
N ARG A 241 -24.66 -12.21 16.20
CA ARG A 241 -24.08 -13.43 15.60
C ARG A 241 -23.53 -13.22 14.18
N HIS A 242 -23.94 -12.14 13.53
CA HIS A 242 -23.63 -11.85 12.13
C HIS A 242 -22.76 -10.58 11.95
N PHE A 243 -22.40 -9.89 13.03
CA PHE A 243 -21.52 -8.72 12.99
C PHE A 243 -20.42 -8.79 14.05
N VAL A 244 -19.22 -8.42 13.64
CA VAL A 244 -18.09 -8.09 14.51
C VAL A 244 -17.52 -6.73 14.13
N ALA A 245 -16.83 -6.07 15.05
CA ALA A 245 -16.26 -4.74 14.83
C ALA A 245 -14.74 -4.76 14.97
N VAL A 246 -14.06 -4.01 14.11
CA VAL A 246 -12.65 -3.64 14.28
C VAL A 246 -12.60 -2.14 14.45
N SER A 247 -12.38 -1.67 15.68
CA SER A 247 -12.52 -0.25 16.01
C SER A 247 -11.83 0.09 17.33
N THR A 248 -11.76 1.39 17.66
CA THR A 248 -11.36 1.88 18.99
C THR A 248 -12.54 2.44 19.79
N ASN A 249 -13.74 2.54 19.18
CA ASN A 249 -14.90 3.24 19.76
C ASN A 249 -15.97 2.29 20.31
N VAL A 250 -15.81 1.85 21.56
CA VAL A 250 -16.72 0.89 22.22
C VAL A 250 -18.16 1.38 22.27
N SER A 251 -18.39 2.68 22.53
CA SER A 251 -19.74 3.27 22.63
C SER A 251 -20.51 3.07 21.33
N ARG A 252 -19.92 3.49 20.19
CA ARG A 252 -20.59 3.41 18.90
C ARG A 252 -20.77 1.99 18.39
N VAL A 253 -19.82 1.09 18.70
CA VAL A 253 -19.96 -0.34 18.41
C VAL A 253 -21.16 -0.93 19.16
N SER A 254 -21.31 -0.58 20.44
CA SER A 254 -22.44 -1.01 21.27
C SER A 254 -23.77 -0.43 20.78
N GLU A 255 -23.81 0.86 20.44
CA GLU A 255 -24.98 1.56 19.88
C GLU A 255 -25.45 0.93 18.56
N PHE A 256 -24.52 0.44 17.73
CA PHE A 256 -24.84 -0.29 16.51
C PHE A 256 -25.49 -1.66 16.78
N GLY A 257 -25.27 -2.24 17.97
CA GLY A 257 -25.80 -3.53 18.40
C GLY A 257 -24.81 -4.69 18.31
N ILE A 258 -23.51 -4.39 18.12
CA ILE A 258 -22.44 -5.41 18.19
C ILE A 258 -22.05 -5.59 19.67
N ASP A 259 -21.96 -6.84 20.10
CA ASP A 259 -21.45 -7.18 21.43
C ASP A 259 -19.99 -6.69 21.55
N PRO A 260 -19.62 -5.90 22.57
CA PRO A 260 -18.22 -5.50 22.81
C PRO A 260 -17.24 -6.67 22.92
N ALA A 261 -17.72 -7.87 23.32
CA ALA A 261 -16.91 -9.09 23.27
C ALA A 261 -16.46 -9.45 21.84
N ASN A 262 -17.21 -9.04 20.82
CA ASN A 262 -16.93 -9.21 19.40
C ASN A 262 -16.28 -7.97 18.75
N MET A 263 -15.79 -7.03 19.57
CA MET A 263 -14.97 -5.91 19.12
C MET A 263 -13.48 -6.24 19.25
N PHE A 264 -12.72 -6.01 18.19
CA PHE A 264 -11.28 -6.19 18.14
C PHE A 264 -10.62 -4.82 18.08
N GLY A 265 -9.91 -4.47 19.16
CA GLY A 265 -9.31 -3.15 19.34
C GLY A 265 -7.99 -2.97 18.59
N PHE A 266 -7.64 -1.71 18.34
CA PHE A 266 -6.30 -1.29 17.95
C PHE A 266 -6.06 0.15 18.45
N TRP A 267 -4.90 0.74 18.16
CA TRP A 267 -4.48 1.98 18.82
C TRP A 267 -4.38 3.18 17.88
N ASP A 268 -4.29 4.37 18.48
CA ASP A 268 -4.20 5.64 17.75
C ASP A 268 -2.88 5.81 16.99
N TRP A 269 -1.78 5.25 17.50
CA TRP A 269 -0.45 5.18 16.86
C TRP A 269 -0.37 4.23 15.66
N VAL A 270 -1.46 3.52 15.34
CA VAL A 270 -1.62 2.74 14.10
C VAL A 270 -2.28 3.63 13.04
N GLY A 271 -1.49 4.02 12.04
CA GLY A 271 -2.00 4.72 10.85
C GLY A 271 -2.83 3.79 9.97
N GLY A 272 -3.88 4.30 9.31
CA GLY A 272 -4.79 3.46 8.52
C GLY A 272 -4.06 2.64 7.42
N ARG A 273 -3.14 3.29 6.70
CA ARG A 273 -2.32 2.65 5.66
C ARG A 273 -1.19 1.74 6.18
N TYR A 274 -1.05 1.62 7.50
CA TYR A 274 -0.10 0.77 8.24
C TYR A 274 -0.84 -0.13 9.26
N SER A 275 -2.03 -0.61 8.91
CA SER A 275 -2.93 -1.28 9.86
C SER A 275 -3.22 -2.75 9.57
N LEU A 276 -2.78 -3.29 8.43
CA LEU A 276 -3.08 -4.66 8.00
C LEU A 276 -2.71 -5.71 9.07
N GLU A 277 -1.60 -5.51 9.74
CA GLU A 277 -1.01 -6.36 10.77
C GLU A 277 -1.67 -6.21 12.15
N SER A 278 -2.61 -5.26 12.29
CA SER A 278 -3.46 -5.10 13.49
C SER A 278 -4.74 -5.95 13.41
N ALA A 279 -5.73 -5.64 14.26
CA ALA A 279 -7.08 -6.18 14.16
C ALA A 279 -7.76 -5.96 12.79
N ILE A 280 -7.33 -4.97 11.99
CA ILE A 280 -7.83 -4.77 10.63
C ILE A 280 -7.56 -6.01 9.75
N GLY A 281 -6.50 -6.77 10.02
CA GLY A 281 -6.20 -8.04 9.37
C GLY A 281 -7.09 -9.22 9.76
N LEU A 282 -8.19 -9.01 10.53
CA LEU A 282 -9.06 -10.10 10.98
C LEU A 282 -9.62 -10.93 9.81
N SER A 283 -10.05 -10.29 8.73
CA SER A 283 -10.54 -10.97 7.53
C SER A 283 -9.43 -11.82 6.88
N THR A 284 -8.20 -11.31 6.84
CA THR A 284 -7.02 -12.08 6.40
C THR A 284 -6.78 -13.29 7.30
N MET A 285 -6.76 -13.11 8.63
CA MET A 285 -6.57 -14.22 9.59
C MET A 285 -7.68 -15.27 9.47
N LEU A 286 -8.93 -14.87 9.23
CA LEU A 286 -10.03 -15.79 8.95
C LEU A 286 -9.78 -16.60 7.67
N ALA A 287 -9.21 -15.98 6.64
CA ALA A 287 -8.93 -16.63 5.35
C ALA A 287 -7.82 -17.66 5.47
N ILE A 288 -6.64 -17.27 5.98
CA ILE A 288 -5.43 -18.12 5.97
C ILE A 288 -5.19 -18.86 7.30
N GLY A 289 -5.94 -18.54 8.34
CA GLY A 289 -5.81 -19.11 9.68
C GLY A 289 -4.72 -18.44 10.55
N PRO A 290 -4.77 -18.62 11.88
CA PRO A 290 -3.88 -17.92 12.81
C PRO A 290 -2.40 -18.19 12.58
N SER A 291 -2.02 -19.43 12.24
CA SER A 291 -0.61 -19.80 12.03
C SER A 291 0.00 -19.06 10.85
N HIS A 292 -0.70 -19.00 9.70
CA HIS A 292 -0.22 -18.27 8.53
C HIS A 292 -0.25 -16.74 8.76
N PHE A 293 -1.22 -16.22 9.52
CA PHE A 293 -1.21 -14.81 9.91
C PHE A 293 0.01 -14.48 10.77
N ARG A 294 0.34 -15.32 11.77
CA ARG A 294 1.55 -15.13 12.59
C ARG A 294 2.84 -15.24 11.77
N ALA A 295 2.90 -16.16 10.80
CA ALA A 295 4.03 -16.23 9.87
C ALA A 295 4.17 -14.95 9.02
N MET A 296 3.05 -14.36 8.60
CA MET A 296 3.06 -13.06 7.94
C MET A 296 3.65 -11.97 8.85
N LEU A 297 3.18 -11.86 10.10
CA LEU A 297 3.73 -10.92 11.09
C LEU A 297 5.23 -11.12 11.31
N ASP A 298 5.68 -12.37 11.42
CA ASP A 298 7.11 -12.68 11.54
C ASP A 298 7.91 -12.14 10.35
N GLY A 299 7.38 -12.27 9.13
CA GLY A 299 7.95 -11.65 7.93
C GLY A 299 8.09 -10.13 8.02
N PHE A 300 7.06 -9.42 8.52
CA PHE A 300 7.17 -7.98 8.80
C PHE A 300 8.31 -7.72 9.78
N HIS A 301 8.35 -8.45 10.89
CA HIS A 301 9.36 -8.27 11.94
C HIS A 301 10.79 -8.53 11.45
N GLN A 302 11.02 -9.54 10.62
CA GLN A 302 12.33 -9.80 10.01
C GLN A 302 12.83 -8.60 9.19
N MET A 303 11.93 -7.95 8.43
CA MET A 303 12.27 -6.75 7.66
C MET A 303 12.40 -5.51 8.56
N ASP A 304 11.62 -5.40 9.63
CA ASP A 304 11.77 -4.35 10.65
C ASP A 304 13.17 -4.40 11.27
N GLU A 305 13.65 -5.58 11.68
CA GLU A 305 14.97 -5.75 12.28
C GLU A 305 16.10 -5.48 11.27
N HIS A 306 15.93 -5.93 10.02
CA HIS A 306 16.86 -5.58 8.94
C HIS A 306 16.95 -4.06 8.75
N PHE A 307 15.80 -3.39 8.63
CA PHE A 307 15.73 -1.94 8.47
C PHE A 307 16.38 -1.20 9.66
N ARG A 308 16.08 -1.64 10.87
CA ARG A 308 16.56 -1.02 12.11
C ARG A 308 18.07 -1.14 12.29
N THR A 309 18.66 -2.27 11.90
CA THR A 309 20.03 -2.62 12.31
C THR A 309 21.06 -2.65 11.17
N ALA A 310 20.67 -2.91 9.93
CA ALA A 310 21.62 -3.02 8.83
C ALA A 310 22.29 -1.67 8.51
N PRO A 311 23.60 -1.66 8.15
CA PRO A 311 24.26 -0.47 7.62
C PRO A 311 23.58 -0.04 6.31
N PHE A 312 23.53 1.27 6.02
CA PHE A 312 22.69 1.79 4.94
C PHE A 312 23.04 1.23 3.56
N GLU A 313 24.32 0.93 3.32
CA GLU A 313 24.81 0.31 2.08
C GLU A 313 24.27 -1.11 1.85
N LYS A 314 23.80 -1.78 2.91
CA LYS A 314 23.20 -3.13 2.86
C LYS A 314 21.72 -3.13 3.25
N ASN A 315 21.15 -1.96 3.51
CA ASN A 315 19.79 -1.81 4.00
C ASN A 315 18.83 -1.64 2.82
N VAL A 316 18.04 -2.68 2.54
CA VAL A 316 17.21 -2.79 1.32
C VAL A 316 16.17 -1.66 1.25
N PRO A 317 15.37 -1.38 2.31
CA PRO A 317 14.44 -0.25 2.28
C PRO A 317 15.12 1.12 2.09
N VAL A 318 16.25 1.36 2.75
CA VAL A 318 16.98 2.64 2.64
C VAL A 318 17.52 2.82 1.23
N LEU A 319 18.17 1.79 0.67
CA LEU A 319 18.72 1.83 -0.68
C LEU A 319 17.63 2.09 -1.72
N MET A 320 16.52 1.33 -1.68
CA MET A 320 15.41 1.54 -2.62
C MET A 320 14.79 2.93 -2.45
N GLY A 321 14.64 3.42 -1.22
CA GLY A 321 14.13 4.77 -0.94
C GLY A 321 15.01 5.85 -1.54
N LEU A 322 16.33 5.71 -1.40
CA LEU A 322 17.34 6.61 -1.97
C LEU A 322 17.38 6.54 -3.50
N LEU A 323 17.20 5.36 -4.12
CA LEU A 323 17.12 5.22 -5.58
C LEU A 323 15.86 5.88 -6.15
N ALA A 324 14.73 5.71 -5.49
CA ALA A 324 13.50 6.40 -5.86
C ALA A 324 13.63 7.93 -5.70
N LEU A 325 14.27 8.40 -4.61
CA LEU A 325 14.59 9.81 -4.40
C LEU A 325 15.55 10.33 -5.48
N TRP A 326 16.61 9.58 -5.81
CA TRP A 326 17.56 9.92 -6.87
C TRP A 326 16.83 10.16 -8.20
N ASN A 327 16.00 9.19 -8.60
CA ASN A 327 15.26 9.28 -9.85
C ASN A 327 14.26 10.45 -9.84
N ASN A 328 13.54 10.66 -8.73
CA ASN A 328 12.53 11.71 -8.61
C ASN A 328 13.12 13.13 -8.57
N ASN A 329 14.11 13.34 -7.71
CA ASN A 329 14.63 14.67 -7.41
C ASN A 329 15.76 15.13 -8.35
N PHE A 330 16.49 14.18 -8.95
CA PHE A 330 17.65 14.51 -9.78
C PHE A 330 17.50 14.04 -11.24
N CYS A 331 16.78 12.94 -11.51
CA CYS A 331 16.57 12.46 -12.88
C CYS A 331 15.21 12.84 -13.50
N GLY A 332 14.33 13.54 -12.78
CA GLY A 332 13.04 14.02 -13.29
C GLY A 332 11.97 12.93 -13.45
N ALA A 333 12.09 11.81 -12.73
CA ALA A 333 11.09 10.75 -12.74
C ALA A 333 9.98 11.00 -11.72
N HIS A 334 8.84 11.53 -12.17
CA HIS A 334 7.71 11.86 -11.28
C HIS A 334 6.81 10.65 -10.93
N THR A 335 7.07 9.48 -11.51
CA THR A 335 6.24 8.28 -11.30
C THR A 335 7.12 7.04 -11.12
N ILE A 336 6.62 6.04 -10.40
CA ILE A 336 7.26 4.74 -10.19
C ILE A 336 6.24 3.65 -10.53
N ALA A 337 6.64 2.70 -11.35
CA ALA A 337 5.82 1.54 -11.69
C ALA A 337 6.18 0.34 -10.80
N VAL A 338 5.19 -0.28 -10.15
CA VAL A 338 5.37 -1.53 -9.40
C VAL A 338 4.70 -2.66 -10.16
N LEU A 339 5.50 -3.62 -10.60
CA LEU A 339 5.14 -4.59 -11.64
C LEU A 339 5.35 -6.00 -11.09
N PRO A 340 4.41 -6.53 -10.29
CA PRO A 340 4.53 -7.88 -9.75
C PRO A 340 4.25 -8.92 -10.84
N TYR A 341 5.17 -9.83 -11.09
CA TYR A 341 4.99 -10.99 -11.96
C TYR A 341 4.45 -12.16 -11.14
N ASP A 342 3.34 -11.89 -10.45
CA ASP A 342 2.52 -12.86 -9.75
C ASP A 342 1.07 -12.37 -9.78
N GLN A 343 0.15 -13.20 -10.28
CA GLN A 343 -1.25 -12.82 -10.45
C GLN A 343 -2.00 -12.65 -9.10
N TYR A 344 -1.54 -13.30 -8.02
CA TYR A 344 -2.11 -13.10 -6.69
C TYR A 344 -1.79 -11.70 -6.15
N LEU A 345 -0.68 -11.08 -6.60
CA LEU A 345 -0.32 -9.70 -6.24
C LEU A 345 -1.04 -8.61 -7.05
N LYS A 346 -2.13 -8.93 -7.76
CA LYS A 346 -2.90 -7.95 -8.57
C LYS A 346 -3.40 -6.71 -7.82
N ARG A 347 -3.57 -6.77 -6.49
CA ARG A 347 -3.97 -5.63 -5.66
C ARG A 347 -2.80 -4.95 -4.95
N PHE A 348 -1.58 -5.48 -5.09
CA PHE A 348 -0.40 -4.93 -4.45
C PHE A 348 -0.08 -3.49 -4.91
N PRO A 349 -0.12 -3.15 -6.23
CA PRO A 349 0.08 -1.76 -6.66
C PRO A 349 -0.95 -0.79 -6.06
N ALA A 350 -2.22 -1.18 -5.97
CA ALA A 350 -3.28 -0.36 -5.37
C ALA A 350 -3.11 -0.16 -3.85
N TYR A 351 -2.62 -1.18 -3.14
CA TYR A 351 -2.23 -1.04 -1.74
C TYR A 351 -1.06 -0.04 -1.58
N LEU A 352 -0.02 -0.19 -2.40
CA LEU A 352 1.14 0.70 -2.36
C LEU A 352 0.81 2.15 -2.73
N GLN A 353 -0.16 2.39 -3.61
CA GLN A 353 -0.66 3.74 -3.91
C GLN A 353 -1.04 4.50 -2.65
N GLN A 354 -1.84 3.89 -1.77
CA GLN A 354 -2.20 4.54 -0.52
C GLN A 354 -0.98 4.69 0.39
N LEU A 355 -0.20 3.61 0.57
CA LEU A 355 0.96 3.60 1.45
C LEU A 355 1.96 4.71 1.10
N THR A 356 2.28 4.89 -0.19
CA THR A 356 3.30 5.85 -0.63
C THR A 356 2.72 7.25 -0.83
N MET A 357 1.60 7.39 -1.55
CA MET A 357 1.10 8.70 -1.98
C MET A 357 0.40 9.44 -0.86
N GLU A 358 -0.38 8.76 -0.02
CA GLU A 358 -1.01 9.40 1.15
C GLU A 358 0.02 9.75 2.24
N SER A 359 1.10 8.96 2.35
CA SER A 359 2.21 9.25 3.26
C SER A 359 3.06 10.44 2.79
N ASN A 360 3.62 10.34 1.58
CA ASN A 360 4.69 11.24 1.13
C ASN A 360 4.23 12.33 0.14
N GLY A 361 2.96 12.35 -0.25
CA GLY A 361 2.35 13.40 -1.09
C GLY A 361 2.14 14.71 -0.32
N LYS A 362 3.21 15.29 0.21
CA LYS A 362 3.20 16.44 1.13
C LYS A 362 3.91 17.65 0.54
N GLN A 363 3.48 18.84 0.94
CA GLN A 363 4.08 20.12 0.52
C GLN A 363 4.64 20.95 1.67
N VAL A 364 4.51 20.47 2.90
CA VAL A 364 4.92 21.16 4.14
C VAL A 364 5.87 20.24 4.90
N ALA A 365 7.01 20.79 5.31
CA ALA A 365 8.00 20.12 6.14
C ALA A 365 7.56 20.10 7.63
N LEU A 366 8.27 19.35 8.46
CA LEU A 366 7.94 19.18 9.88
C LEU A 366 7.97 20.50 10.67
N ASP A 367 8.78 21.47 10.25
CA ASP A 367 8.83 22.80 10.89
C ASP A 367 7.72 23.76 10.42
N GLY A 368 6.83 23.32 9.51
CA GLY A 368 5.78 24.13 8.93
C GLY A 368 6.19 24.93 7.68
N SER A 369 7.46 24.87 7.27
CA SER A 369 7.94 25.50 6.05
C SER A 369 7.49 24.75 4.79
N ARG A 370 7.48 25.43 3.64
CA ARG A 370 7.15 24.79 2.36
C ARG A 370 8.37 24.05 1.81
N VAL A 371 8.18 22.81 1.37
CA VAL A 371 9.27 22.03 0.75
C VAL A 371 9.75 22.67 -0.56
N ALA A 372 11.07 22.67 -0.77
CA ALA A 372 11.72 23.29 -1.94
C ALA A 372 11.99 22.31 -3.11
N CYS A 373 11.56 21.05 -2.98
CA CYS A 373 11.74 20.00 -3.99
C CYS A 373 10.47 19.14 -4.11
N HIS A 374 10.44 18.25 -5.11
CA HIS A 374 9.39 17.24 -5.22
C HIS A 374 9.48 16.23 -4.06
N THR A 375 8.34 15.84 -3.50
CA THR A 375 8.22 14.81 -2.46
C THR A 375 7.78 13.49 -3.09
N GLY A 376 6.75 12.81 -2.56
CA GLY A 376 6.31 11.49 -3.02
C GLY A 376 5.94 11.45 -4.51
N PRO A 377 6.49 10.51 -5.30
CA PRO A 377 6.11 10.33 -6.70
C PRO A 377 4.77 9.58 -6.82
N ILE A 378 4.22 9.54 -8.03
CA ILE A 378 3.00 8.77 -8.33
C ILE A 378 3.36 7.29 -8.45
N TYR A 379 2.79 6.44 -7.60
CA TYR A 379 2.92 4.99 -7.69
C TYR A 379 1.76 4.39 -8.50
N TRP A 380 2.06 3.45 -9.37
CA TRP A 380 1.06 2.76 -10.19
C TRP A 380 1.60 1.44 -10.72
N GLY A 381 0.74 0.61 -11.31
CA GLY A 381 1.17 -0.62 -11.96
C GLY A 381 0.07 -1.68 -11.99
N GLU A 382 0.38 -2.76 -12.70
CA GLU A 382 -0.47 -3.94 -12.87
C GLU A 382 0.45 -5.17 -12.92
N PRO A 383 -0.07 -6.39 -12.66
CA PRO A 383 0.72 -7.59 -12.79
C PRO A 383 1.34 -7.77 -14.17
N GLY A 384 2.57 -8.30 -14.18
CA GLY A 384 3.12 -8.94 -15.36
C GLY A 384 2.39 -10.25 -15.65
N THR A 385 2.13 -10.62 -16.91
CA THR A 385 2.51 -9.94 -18.15
C THR A 385 1.47 -8.94 -18.65
N ASN A 386 0.32 -8.79 -17.99
CA ASN A 386 -0.81 -7.94 -18.42
C ASN A 386 -0.37 -6.50 -18.70
N GLY A 387 0.45 -5.91 -17.83
CA GLY A 387 0.99 -4.56 -18.03
C GLY A 387 1.77 -4.39 -19.34
N GLN A 388 2.43 -5.45 -19.82
CA GLN A 388 3.17 -5.43 -21.09
C GLN A 388 2.27 -5.15 -22.29
N HIS A 389 1.03 -5.64 -22.23
CA HIS A 389 0.03 -5.48 -23.27
C HIS A 389 -0.92 -4.30 -23.03
N SER A 390 -0.54 -3.38 -22.12
CA SER A 390 -1.32 -2.20 -21.79
C SER A 390 -0.50 -0.92 -21.92
N PHE A 391 0.55 -0.77 -21.12
CA PHE A 391 1.26 0.51 -20.96
C PHE A 391 2.77 0.43 -21.12
N TYR A 392 3.36 -0.76 -21.30
CA TYR A 392 4.80 -0.90 -21.52
C TYR A 392 5.28 -0.19 -22.79
N GLN A 393 4.42 0.02 -23.79
CA GLN A 393 4.72 0.90 -24.93
C GLN A 393 5.20 2.28 -24.46
N LEU A 394 4.48 2.88 -23.51
CA LEU A 394 4.84 4.17 -22.94
C LEU A 394 6.10 4.06 -22.07
N ILE A 395 6.25 2.98 -21.31
CA ILE A 395 7.46 2.77 -20.49
C ILE A 395 8.70 2.67 -21.38
N HIS A 396 8.64 1.98 -22.53
CA HIS A 396 9.78 1.74 -23.42
C HIS A 396 10.10 2.88 -24.39
N GLN A 397 9.09 3.46 -25.04
CA GLN A 397 9.28 4.44 -26.12
C GLN A 397 8.59 5.78 -25.84
N GLY A 398 7.95 5.93 -24.67
CA GLY A 398 7.39 7.20 -24.25
C GLY A 398 8.46 8.19 -23.80
N THR A 399 8.05 9.46 -23.71
CA THR A 399 8.92 10.60 -23.35
C THR A 399 9.04 10.82 -21.83
N ARG A 400 8.60 9.85 -21.02
CA ARG A 400 8.67 9.89 -19.56
C ARG A 400 9.70 8.90 -19.06
N LEU A 401 10.48 9.29 -18.05
CA LEU A 401 11.33 8.39 -17.29
C LEU A 401 10.49 7.77 -16.18
N ILE A 402 10.39 6.44 -16.18
CA ILE A 402 9.55 5.68 -15.23
C ILE A 402 10.41 4.55 -14.67
N PRO A 403 11.04 4.73 -13.49
CA PRO A 403 11.65 3.66 -12.74
C PRO A 403 10.64 2.55 -12.45
N CYS A 404 11.07 1.31 -12.59
CA CYS A 404 10.22 0.13 -12.43
C CYS A 404 10.75 -0.79 -11.33
N ASP A 405 9.88 -1.21 -10.40
CA ASP A 405 10.15 -2.30 -9.47
C ASP A 405 9.49 -3.57 -10.01
N PHE A 406 10.30 -4.51 -10.50
CA PHE A 406 9.86 -5.86 -10.84
C PHE A 406 9.89 -6.72 -9.59
N ILE A 407 8.80 -7.44 -9.32
CA ILE A 407 8.71 -8.39 -8.18
C ILE A 407 8.38 -9.75 -8.75
N ALA A 408 9.19 -10.77 -8.48
CA ALA A 408 9.00 -12.10 -9.04
C ALA A 408 9.41 -13.21 -8.06
N PHE A 409 8.95 -14.43 -8.34
CA PHE A 409 9.18 -15.61 -7.51
C PHE A 409 9.76 -16.75 -8.35
N ALA A 410 10.73 -17.48 -7.83
CA ALA A 410 11.33 -18.63 -8.51
C ALA A 410 10.34 -19.79 -8.66
N GLU A 411 9.44 -19.97 -7.70
CA GLU A 411 8.47 -21.06 -7.66
C GLU A 411 7.04 -20.56 -7.77
N SER A 412 6.26 -21.21 -8.65
CA SER A 412 4.82 -21.00 -8.74
C SER A 412 4.08 -21.75 -7.63
N LEU A 413 3.07 -21.11 -7.04
CA LEU A 413 2.08 -21.78 -6.20
C LEU A 413 1.10 -22.65 -7.00
N ASN A 414 1.11 -22.55 -8.34
CA ASN A 414 0.25 -23.33 -9.24
C ASN A 414 1.09 -23.90 -10.39
N PRO A 415 1.95 -24.91 -10.14
CA PRO A 415 2.81 -25.46 -11.17
C PRO A 415 1.98 -26.05 -12.33
N LEU A 416 2.12 -25.47 -13.52
CA LEU A 416 1.39 -25.86 -14.73
C LEU A 416 2.33 -25.83 -15.94
N GLY A 417 2.90 -26.98 -16.30
CA GLY A 417 3.81 -27.10 -17.44
C GLY A 417 4.93 -26.05 -17.40
N GLN A 418 5.11 -25.33 -18.51
CA GLN A 418 6.14 -24.29 -18.68
C GLN A 418 5.64 -22.86 -18.38
N HIS A 419 4.44 -22.71 -17.82
CA HIS A 419 3.84 -21.38 -17.64
C HIS A 419 4.73 -20.46 -16.78
N HIS A 420 5.33 -20.99 -15.72
CA HIS A 420 6.13 -20.19 -14.79
C HIS A 420 7.45 -19.73 -15.41
N ASP A 421 8.17 -20.61 -16.12
CA ASP A 421 9.42 -20.24 -16.78
C ASP A 421 9.18 -19.19 -17.89
N ILE A 422 8.07 -19.31 -18.64
CA ILE A 422 7.68 -18.31 -19.64
C ILE A 422 7.36 -16.97 -18.96
N LEU A 423 6.68 -16.97 -17.81
CA LEU A 423 6.45 -15.76 -17.01
C LEU A 423 7.76 -15.13 -16.54
N MET A 424 8.69 -15.94 -16.04
CA MET A 424 9.99 -15.47 -15.53
C MET A 424 10.90 -14.95 -16.64
N ALA A 425 10.91 -15.59 -17.81
CA ALA A 425 11.63 -15.10 -18.99
C ALA A 425 11.21 -13.67 -19.34
N ASN A 426 9.92 -13.34 -19.18
CA ASN A 426 9.43 -11.99 -19.39
C ASN A 426 9.94 -10.98 -18.35
N VAL A 427 10.07 -11.35 -17.07
CA VAL A 427 10.66 -10.46 -16.04
C VAL A 427 12.06 -10.02 -16.47
N PHE A 428 12.90 -11.01 -16.78
CA PHE A 428 14.29 -10.77 -17.12
C PHE A 428 14.45 -10.02 -18.43
N ALA A 429 13.70 -10.43 -19.47
CA ALA A 429 13.73 -9.76 -20.78
C ALA A 429 13.23 -8.31 -20.69
N GLN A 430 12.22 -8.02 -19.89
CA GLN A 430 11.71 -6.64 -19.75
C GLN A 430 12.70 -5.75 -19.00
N ALA A 431 13.31 -6.23 -17.90
CA ALA A 431 14.34 -5.50 -17.19
C ALA A 431 15.58 -5.24 -18.08
N GLU A 432 15.99 -6.23 -18.89
CA GLU A 432 17.06 -6.10 -19.88
C GLU A 432 16.72 -5.08 -20.98
N ALA A 433 15.53 -5.19 -21.58
CA ALA A 433 15.10 -4.30 -22.65
C ALA A 433 15.00 -2.84 -22.20
N LEU A 434 14.52 -2.59 -20.98
CA LEU A 434 14.46 -1.24 -20.41
C LEU A 434 15.86 -0.64 -20.22
N ALA A 435 16.80 -1.44 -19.71
CA ALA A 435 18.15 -0.97 -19.45
C ALA A 435 18.92 -0.69 -20.75
N PHE A 436 18.85 -1.62 -21.71
CA PHE A 436 19.75 -1.61 -22.85
C PHE A 436 19.11 -1.20 -24.15
N GLY A 437 17.80 -1.29 -24.34
CA GLY A 437 17.15 -0.90 -25.59
C GLY A 437 17.70 -1.61 -26.84
N LYS A 438 17.47 -1.00 -28.01
CA LYS A 438 17.90 -1.49 -29.33
C LYS A 438 18.20 -0.31 -30.25
N THR A 439 19.44 -0.22 -30.72
CA THR A 439 19.94 0.87 -31.59
C THR A 439 19.38 0.80 -33.01
N ALA A 440 19.46 1.92 -33.72
CA ALA A 440 19.09 1.98 -35.14
C ALA A 440 19.87 0.97 -36.00
N ASP A 441 21.17 0.77 -35.73
CA ASP A 441 21.99 -0.19 -36.47
C ASP A 441 21.55 -1.64 -36.22
N GLN A 442 21.22 -1.99 -34.97
CA GLN A 442 20.66 -3.29 -34.63
C GLN A 442 19.30 -3.51 -35.32
N VAL A 443 18.43 -2.50 -35.35
CA VAL A 443 17.14 -2.56 -36.06
C VAL A 443 17.33 -2.73 -37.57
N LYS A 444 18.29 -2.04 -38.17
CA LYS A 444 18.64 -2.19 -39.60
C LYS A 444 19.18 -3.58 -39.91
N ALA A 445 20.02 -4.14 -39.03
CA ALA A 445 20.57 -5.48 -39.18
C ALA A 445 19.50 -6.58 -39.20
N GLU A 446 18.31 -6.33 -38.63
CA GLU A 446 17.14 -7.22 -38.71
C GLU A 446 16.39 -7.15 -40.07
N GLY A 447 16.89 -6.38 -41.03
CA GLY A 447 16.24 -6.18 -42.33
C GLY A 447 15.09 -5.17 -42.31
N THR A 448 15.03 -4.29 -41.30
CA THR A 448 14.01 -3.24 -41.21
C THR A 448 14.22 -2.18 -42.30
N PRO A 449 13.19 -1.83 -43.11
CA PRO A 449 13.29 -0.73 -44.06
C PRO A 449 13.64 0.59 -43.38
N ASP A 450 14.48 1.43 -43.99
CA ASP A 450 15.02 2.65 -43.38
C ASP A 450 13.97 3.58 -42.77
N TRP A 451 12.82 3.73 -43.44
CA TRP A 451 11.73 4.59 -42.96
C TRP A 451 11.10 4.09 -41.66
N LEU A 452 11.13 2.78 -41.40
CA LEU A 452 10.54 2.16 -40.21
C LEU A 452 11.55 2.09 -39.04
N VAL A 453 12.84 2.24 -39.31
CA VAL A 453 13.90 2.13 -38.30
C VAL A 453 13.64 3.04 -37.08
N PRO A 454 13.35 4.35 -37.23
CA PRO A 454 13.15 5.24 -36.08
C PRO A 454 11.99 4.82 -35.16
N HIS A 455 10.99 4.11 -35.69
CA HIS A 455 9.83 3.63 -34.94
C HIS A 455 10.12 2.34 -34.16
N ARG A 456 11.16 1.59 -34.54
CA ARG A 456 11.58 0.33 -33.92
C ARG A 456 12.82 0.47 -33.03
N VAL A 457 13.36 1.68 -32.92
CA VAL A 457 14.43 2.00 -31.96
C VAL A 457 13.87 2.00 -30.54
N PHE A 458 14.65 1.45 -29.61
CA PHE A 458 14.41 1.54 -28.19
C PHE A 458 15.63 2.22 -27.57
N ASP A 459 15.42 3.41 -27.00
CA ASP A 459 16.53 4.21 -26.46
C ASP A 459 17.23 3.51 -25.29
N GLY A 460 16.53 2.65 -24.55
CA GLY A 460 17.04 2.03 -23.34
C GLY A 460 17.22 3.07 -22.23
N ASN A 461 18.21 2.87 -21.35
CA ASN A 461 18.55 3.75 -20.23
C ASN A 461 17.42 3.97 -19.22
N ARG A 462 16.46 3.05 -19.13
CA ARG A 462 15.30 3.15 -18.23
C ARG A 462 15.55 2.30 -16.99
N PRO A 463 15.55 2.92 -15.79
CA PRO A 463 16.02 2.25 -14.60
C PRO A 463 15.01 1.23 -14.07
N SER A 464 15.52 0.14 -13.49
CA SER A 464 14.68 -0.83 -12.79
C SER A 464 15.39 -1.47 -11.60
N ASN A 465 14.58 -1.88 -10.62
CA ASN A 465 14.95 -2.82 -9.59
C ASN A 465 14.29 -4.17 -9.91
N THR A 466 14.95 -5.28 -9.60
CA THR A 466 14.36 -6.62 -9.64
C THR A 466 14.45 -7.24 -8.26
N ILE A 467 13.29 -7.46 -7.65
CA ILE A 467 13.11 -8.19 -6.40
C ILE A 467 12.76 -9.62 -6.76
N LEU A 468 13.62 -10.56 -6.39
CA LEU A 468 13.42 -11.99 -6.60
C LEU A 468 13.40 -12.70 -5.26
N ALA A 469 12.52 -13.68 -5.13
CA ALA A 469 12.51 -14.60 -4.00
C ALA A 469 12.10 -16.00 -4.42
N GLU A 470 12.18 -16.94 -3.50
CA GLU A 470 11.85 -18.34 -3.76
C GLU A 470 10.35 -18.50 -4.08
N ARG A 471 9.46 -18.04 -3.19
CA ARG A 471 8.02 -18.30 -3.30
C ARG A 471 7.20 -17.22 -2.57
N LEU A 472 6.00 -16.91 -3.06
CA LEU A 472 5.05 -16.08 -2.34
C LEU A 472 4.43 -16.86 -1.17
N THR A 473 4.96 -16.64 0.03
CA THR A 473 4.43 -17.17 1.30
C THR A 473 3.82 -16.05 2.14
N PRO A 474 3.01 -16.36 3.19
CA PRO A 474 2.54 -15.33 4.13
C PRO A 474 3.69 -14.51 4.72
N GLU A 475 4.77 -15.18 5.13
CA GLU A 475 5.99 -14.53 5.62
C GLU A 475 6.60 -13.58 4.58
N TYR A 476 6.73 -14.04 3.32
CA TYR A 476 7.31 -13.19 2.29
C TYR A 476 6.44 -11.99 1.95
N LEU A 477 5.11 -12.14 1.95
CA LEU A 477 4.22 -10.98 1.79
C LEU A 477 4.46 -9.95 2.92
N GLY A 478 4.62 -10.41 4.17
CA GLY A 478 4.93 -9.52 5.28
C GLY A 478 6.25 -8.75 5.09
N LYS A 479 7.30 -9.45 4.64
CA LYS A 479 8.59 -8.82 4.28
C LYS A 479 8.44 -7.77 3.19
N LEU A 480 7.69 -8.10 2.15
CA LEU A 480 7.48 -7.24 0.99
C LEU A 480 6.69 -5.98 1.38
N VAL A 481 5.65 -6.10 2.21
CA VAL A 481 4.91 -4.93 2.71
C VAL A 481 5.81 -4.06 3.59
N ALA A 482 6.48 -4.63 4.59
CA ALA A 482 7.37 -3.91 5.50
C ALA A 482 8.52 -3.21 4.76
N LEU A 483 9.04 -3.80 3.68
CA LEU A 483 10.02 -3.16 2.81
C LEU A 483 9.52 -1.80 2.32
N TYR A 484 8.30 -1.76 1.78
CA TYR A 484 7.73 -0.51 1.28
C TYR A 484 7.31 0.46 2.40
N GLU A 485 6.89 -0.04 3.57
CA GLU A 485 6.63 0.82 4.75
C GLU A 485 7.90 1.60 5.14
N HIS A 486 9.02 0.89 5.25
CA HIS A 486 10.30 1.48 5.66
C HIS A 486 10.93 2.34 4.57
N LEU A 487 10.73 1.99 3.30
CA LEU A 487 11.13 2.82 2.16
C LEU A 487 10.42 4.18 2.22
N VAL A 488 9.11 4.17 2.43
CA VAL A 488 8.28 5.38 2.56
C VAL A 488 8.75 6.22 3.74
N PHE A 489 9.04 5.59 4.88
CA PHE A 489 9.59 6.27 6.04
C PHE A 489 10.95 6.93 5.74
N ALA A 490 11.88 6.20 5.13
CA ALA A 490 13.21 6.71 4.81
C ALA A 490 13.14 7.95 3.90
N GLN A 491 12.27 7.92 2.89
CA GLN A 491 12.02 9.06 2.03
C GLN A 491 11.42 10.25 2.79
N GLY A 492 10.36 10.02 3.58
CA GLY A 492 9.71 11.08 4.36
C GLY A 492 10.66 11.74 5.36
N ALA A 493 11.52 10.95 5.99
CA ALA A 493 12.57 11.41 6.88
C ALA A 493 13.61 12.30 6.16
N ILE A 494 14.04 11.93 4.95
CA ILE A 494 15.00 12.72 4.17
C ILE A 494 14.38 14.02 3.68
N TRP A 495 13.14 13.98 3.18
CA TRP A 495 12.39 15.19 2.78
C TRP A 495 11.95 16.06 3.95
N ASN A 496 12.16 15.60 5.19
CA ASN A 496 11.73 16.27 6.42
C ASN A 496 10.23 16.58 6.43
N ILE A 497 9.39 15.63 5.99
CA ILE A 497 7.92 15.75 5.96
C ILE A 497 7.27 14.80 6.98
N ASN A 498 6.03 15.09 7.38
CA ASN A 498 5.25 14.15 8.16
C ASN A 498 4.61 13.09 7.24
N CYS A 499 5.13 11.87 7.24
CA CYS A 499 4.60 10.77 6.44
C CYS A 499 3.40 10.04 7.07
N PHE A 500 2.94 10.48 8.23
CA PHE A 500 1.94 9.76 9.03
C PHE A 500 0.59 10.49 9.18
N ASP A 501 0.52 11.78 8.88
CA ASP A 501 -0.74 12.53 8.79
C ASP A 501 -1.39 12.44 7.39
N GLN A 502 -2.61 13.00 7.25
CA GLN A 502 -3.33 13.08 5.97
C GLN A 502 -4.31 14.27 5.88
N TRP A 503 -3.91 15.46 6.32
CA TRP A 503 -4.80 16.64 6.36
C TRP A 503 -5.47 17.00 5.02
N GLY A 504 -4.86 16.61 3.90
CA GLY A 504 -5.37 16.90 2.55
C GLY A 504 -6.74 16.29 2.23
N VAL A 505 -7.23 15.30 2.99
CA VAL A 505 -8.51 14.64 2.71
C VAL A 505 -9.72 15.34 3.36
N GLU A 506 -9.49 16.23 4.33
CA GLU A 506 -10.58 16.76 5.18
C GLU A 506 -11.47 17.80 4.45
N LEU A 507 -10.90 18.60 3.54
CA LEU A 507 -11.67 19.61 2.81
C LEU A 507 -12.77 18.97 1.95
N GLY A 508 -12.46 17.89 1.24
CA GLY A 508 -13.42 17.16 0.42
C GLY A 508 -14.58 16.61 1.24
N LYS A 509 -14.28 15.99 2.41
CA LYS A 509 -15.30 15.48 3.34
C LYS A 509 -16.22 16.60 3.83
N ALA A 510 -15.66 17.73 4.26
CA ALA A 510 -16.43 18.86 4.77
C ALA A 510 -17.31 19.52 3.69
N LEU A 511 -16.86 19.53 2.42
CA LEU A 511 -17.67 20.02 1.29
C LEU A 511 -18.78 19.03 0.93
N ALA A 512 -18.49 17.72 0.89
CA ALA A 512 -19.49 16.69 0.63
C ALA A 512 -20.62 16.71 1.68
N GLN A 513 -20.28 16.81 2.97
CA GLN A 513 -21.27 16.93 4.05
C GLN A 513 -22.19 18.14 3.90
N ARG A 514 -21.69 19.25 3.34
CA ARG A 514 -22.50 20.44 3.02
C ARG A 514 -23.42 20.21 1.82
N ILE A 515 -22.94 19.51 0.78
CA ILE A 515 -23.68 19.30 -0.47
C ILE A 515 -24.77 18.22 -0.34
N VAL A 516 -24.56 17.17 0.46
CA VAL A 516 -25.55 16.09 0.66
C VAL A 516 -26.97 16.60 0.97
N PRO A 517 -27.19 17.45 1.99
CA PRO A 517 -28.53 17.97 2.28
C PRO A 517 -29.11 18.81 1.13
N GLU A 518 -28.28 19.52 0.38
CA GLU A 518 -28.70 20.31 -0.79
C GLU A 518 -29.18 19.41 -1.94
N LEU A 519 -28.56 18.24 -2.13
CA LEU A 519 -28.98 17.25 -3.13
C LEU A 519 -30.26 16.51 -2.71
N SER A 520 -30.48 16.29 -1.42
CA SER A 520 -31.65 15.59 -0.89
C SER A 520 -32.85 16.48 -0.58
N ALA A 521 -32.68 17.81 -0.56
CA ALA A 521 -33.76 18.74 -0.24
C ALA A 521 -34.98 18.55 -1.16
N THR A 522 -36.19 18.66 -0.63
CA THR A 522 -37.41 18.49 -1.42
C THR A 522 -37.64 19.67 -2.37
N THR A 523 -37.32 20.89 -1.93
CA THR A 523 -37.39 22.12 -2.73
C THR A 523 -35.98 22.58 -3.13
N GLU A 524 -35.87 23.44 -4.16
CA GLU A 524 -34.58 24.00 -4.53
C GLU A 524 -33.98 24.80 -3.36
N PRO A 525 -32.80 24.41 -2.84
CA PRO A 525 -32.15 25.12 -1.75
C PRO A 525 -31.48 26.39 -2.26
N SER A 526 -31.21 27.33 -1.35
CA SER A 526 -30.27 28.42 -1.63
C SER A 526 -28.86 27.85 -1.70
N LEU A 527 -28.16 28.06 -2.81
CA LEU A 527 -26.81 27.54 -3.04
C LEU A 527 -25.77 28.67 -2.96
N ALA A 528 -24.70 28.44 -2.22
CA ALA A 528 -23.64 29.43 -1.98
C ALA A 528 -22.26 28.97 -2.49
N HIS A 529 -22.22 28.02 -3.43
CA HIS A 529 -20.98 27.57 -4.07
C HIS A 529 -20.63 28.44 -5.28
N ASP A 530 -19.54 28.09 -5.97
CA ASP A 530 -19.23 28.68 -7.27
C ASP A 530 -20.30 28.35 -8.33
N SER A 531 -20.30 29.10 -9.43
CA SER A 531 -21.31 28.99 -10.48
C SER A 531 -21.35 27.60 -11.14
N SER A 532 -20.23 26.90 -11.23
CA SER A 532 -20.16 25.54 -11.79
C SER A 532 -20.85 24.55 -10.86
N THR A 533 -20.44 24.52 -9.60
CA THR A 533 -21.01 23.61 -8.59
C THR A 533 -22.50 23.82 -8.41
N ASN A 534 -22.95 25.08 -8.35
CA ASN A 534 -24.38 25.40 -8.26
C ASN A 534 -25.17 24.86 -9.46
N GLN A 535 -24.63 25.02 -10.67
CA GLN A 535 -25.28 24.52 -11.89
C GLN A 535 -25.35 22.99 -11.92
N LEU A 536 -24.31 22.30 -11.47
CA LEU A 536 -24.28 20.84 -11.38
C LEU A 536 -25.30 20.31 -10.36
N ILE A 537 -25.39 20.92 -9.18
CA ILE A 537 -26.39 20.56 -8.15
C ILE A 537 -27.81 20.72 -8.72
N ARG A 538 -28.12 21.87 -9.34
CA ARG A 538 -29.43 22.10 -9.98
C ARG A 538 -29.72 21.07 -11.07
N ARG A 539 -28.72 20.78 -11.92
CA ARG A 539 -28.86 19.80 -13.01
C ARG A 539 -29.14 18.39 -12.47
N TYR A 540 -28.37 17.94 -11.47
CA TYR A 540 -28.57 16.65 -10.82
C TYR A 540 -29.97 16.54 -10.21
N ARG A 541 -30.40 17.53 -9.43
CA ARG A 541 -31.73 17.55 -8.81
C ARG A 541 -32.85 17.45 -9.85
N LYS A 542 -32.74 18.21 -10.95
CA LYS A 542 -33.71 18.17 -12.06
C LYS A 542 -33.81 16.77 -12.69
N LEU A 543 -32.67 16.12 -12.95
CA LEU A 543 -32.63 14.77 -13.52
C LEU A 543 -33.22 13.73 -12.55
N LYS A 544 -32.86 13.81 -11.26
CA LYS A 544 -33.37 12.92 -10.21
C LYS A 544 -34.90 13.02 -10.08
N HIS A 545 -35.46 14.22 -10.00
CA HIS A 545 -36.91 14.40 -9.91
C HIS A 545 -37.65 13.97 -11.17
N ALA A 546 -37.06 14.10 -12.36
CA ALA A 546 -37.65 13.58 -13.59
C ALA A 546 -37.71 12.05 -13.60
N SER A 547 -36.65 11.38 -13.15
CA SER A 547 -36.61 9.91 -13.07
C SER A 547 -37.64 9.33 -12.09
N GLN A 548 -37.95 10.03 -11.00
CA GLN A 548 -38.97 9.60 -10.01
C GLN A 548 -40.42 9.77 -10.49
N LYS A 549 -40.65 10.46 -11.61
CA LYS A 549 -41.99 10.72 -12.19
C LYS A 549 -42.34 9.80 -13.36
N THR A 550 -41.43 8.91 -13.76
CA THR A 550 -41.65 7.97 -14.87
C THR A 550 -41.88 6.59 -14.24
N PRO A 551 -43.04 5.95 -14.46
CA PRO A 551 -43.44 4.71 -13.78
C PRO A 551 -42.55 3.51 -14.14
#